data_AF-A6EWN0-F1
#
_entry.id   AF-A6EWN0-F1
#
_cell.length_a   1.000
_cell.length_b   1.000
_cell.length_c   1.000
_cell.angle_alpha   90.00
_cell.angle_beta   90.00
_cell.angle_gamma   90.00
#
_symmetry.space_group_name_H-M   'P 1'
#
loop_
_entity.id
_entity.type
_entity.pdbx_description
1 polymer ?
#
loop_
_entity_poly.entity_id
_entity_poly.type
_entity_poly.pdbx_seq_one_letter_code
_entity_poly.pdbx_strand_id
1 'polypeptide(L)' 'MGKLIYWKQLEKKVARYYPKGPKGRPPYPLSAMQRVHCMQLFYNLSHPAMEDALSELRILAAAWHH' A
#
# COMPACT_ATOMS: atom_id res chain seq x y z
N MET A 1 25.87 -0.24 15.55
CA MET A 1 25.53 -1.01 14.34
C MET A 1 24.59 -0.19 13.47
N GLY A 2 25.03 0.11 12.25
CA GLY A 2 24.33 1.01 11.34
C GLY A 2 22.93 0.49 11.04
N LYS A 3 21.90 1.28 11.36
CA LYS A 3 20.55 0.98 10.94
C LYS A 3 20.50 1.21 9.44
N LEU A 4 20.57 0.12 8.66
CA LEU A 4 20.50 0.17 7.19
C LEU A 4 19.28 0.97 6.71
N ILE A 5 18.21 0.97 7.52
CA ILE A 5 16.98 1.72 7.25
C ILE A 5 16.60 2.58 8.47
N TYR A 6 16.48 3.89 8.25
CA TYR A 6 16.07 4.88 9.26
C TYR A 6 14.55 4.96 9.40
N TRP A 7 13.94 3.90 9.93
CA TRP A 7 12.47 3.75 10.03
C TRP A 7 11.75 4.94 10.63
N LYS A 8 12.21 5.45 11.78
CA LYS A 8 11.56 6.59 12.46
C LYS A 8 11.52 7.87 11.60
N GLN A 9 12.57 8.11 10.79
CA GLN A 9 12.61 9.29 9.92
C GLN A 9 11.68 9.14 8.73
N LEU A 10 11.59 7.93 8.17
CA LEU A 10 10.68 7.60 7.08
C LEU A 10 9.23 7.68 7.55
N GLU A 11 8.90 7.07 8.69
CA GLU A 11 7.58 7.16 9.32
C GLU A 11 7.17 8.61 9.54
N LYS A 12 8.07 9.48 10.03
CA LYS A 12 7.78 10.91 10.22
C LYS A 12 7.42 11.62 8.91
N LYS A 13 8.06 11.27 7.80
CA LYS A 13 7.75 11.85 6.47
C LYS A 13 6.39 11.35 5.96
N VAL A 14 6.10 10.07 6.10
CA VAL A 14 4.84 9.45 5.61
C VAL A 14 3.66 9.83 6.49
N ALA A 15 3.86 10.03 7.80
CA ALA A 15 2.82 10.38 8.76
C ALA A 15 2.04 11.65 8.43
N ARG A 16 2.64 12.57 7.65
CA ARG A 16 1.95 13.79 7.16
C ARG A 16 0.84 13.47 6.16
N TYR A 17 1.02 12.40 5.39
CA TYR A 17 0.11 11.99 4.32
C TYR A 17 -0.77 10.80 4.73
N TYR A 18 -0.45 10.14 5.84
CA TYR A 18 -1.20 8.99 6.30
C TYR A 18 -2.58 9.42 6.85
N PRO A 19 -3.68 8.85 6.35
CA PRO A 19 -5.01 9.24 6.78
C PRO A 19 -5.19 8.93 8.27
N LYS A 20 -5.66 9.93 9.03
CA LYS A 20 -6.05 9.81 10.43
C LYS A 20 -7.57 9.90 10.47
N GLY A 21 -8.23 8.79 10.13
CA GLY A 21 -9.66 8.78 9.83
C GLY A 21 -10.54 9.09 11.05
N PRO A 22 -11.55 9.99 10.92
CA PRO A 22 -12.60 10.18 11.92
C PRO A 22 -13.90 9.39 11.63
N LYS A 23 -14.05 8.76 10.45
CA LYS A 23 -15.25 7.97 10.08
C LYS A 23 -14.86 6.73 9.28
N GLY A 24 -15.21 5.54 9.81
CA GLY A 24 -14.94 4.23 9.19
C GLY A 24 -14.05 3.33 10.03
N ARG A 25 -13.64 2.17 9.47
CA ARG A 25 -12.68 1.27 10.13
C ARG A 25 -11.37 2.03 10.34
N PRO A 26 -10.79 2.05 11.55
CA PRO A 26 -9.55 2.74 11.80
C PRO A 26 -8.45 2.19 10.87
N PRO A 27 -7.64 3.06 10.24
CA PRO A 27 -6.54 2.62 9.41
C PRO A 27 -5.54 1.82 10.26
N TYR A 28 -4.90 0.84 9.64
CA TYR A 28 -3.84 0.06 10.30
C TYR A 28 -2.73 0.99 10.82
N PRO A 29 -1.97 0.57 11.85
CA PRO A 29 -0.84 1.36 12.33
C PRO A 29 0.13 1.69 11.19
N LEU A 30 0.50 2.96 11.06
CA LEU A 30 1.41 3.45 10.01
C LEU A 30 2.70 2.63 9.93
N SER A 31 3.28 2.28 11.08
CA SER A 31 4.50 1.48 11.16
C SER A 31 4.33 0.08 10.55
N ALA A 32 3.16 -0.54 10.69
CA ALA A 32 2.87 -1.84 10.11
C ALA A 32 2.65 -1.72 8.59
N MET A 33 1.80 -0.78 8.15
CA MET A 33 1.53 -0.57 6.73
C MET A 33 2.78 -0.18 5.93
N GLN A 34 3.61 0.70 6.49
CA GLN A 34 4.85 1.10 5.85
C GLN A 34 5.82 -0.07 5.68
N ARG A 35 5.94 -0.96 6.67
CA ARG A 35 6.78 -2.16 6.57
C ARG A 35 6.25 -3.13 5.53
N VAL A 36 4.94 -3.34 5.47
CA VAL A 36 4.31 -4.19 4.45
C VAL A 36 4.57 -3.64 3.05
N HIS A 37 4.40 -2.35 2.81
CA HIS A 37 4.73 -1.74 1.52
C HIS A 37 6.21 -1.83 1.18
N CYS A 38 7.12 -1.60 2.13
CA CYS A 38 8.55 -1.79 1.89
C CYS A 38 8.86 -3.24 1.50
N MET A 39 8.27 -4.23 2.17
CA MET A 39 8.43 -5.64 1.80
C MET A 39 7.83 -5.93 0.42
N GLN A 40 6.66 -5.36 0.11
CA GLN A 40 6.06 -5.51 -1.21
C GLN A 40 6.94 -4.95 -2.32
N LEU A 41 7.61 -3.82 -2.09
CA LEU A 41 8.56 -3.24 -3.04
C LEU A 41 9.85 -4.06 -3.14
N PHE A 42 10.44 -4.47 -2.00
CA PHE A 42 11.71 -5.20 -1.99
C PHE A 42 11.61 -6.61 -2.57
N TYR A 43 10.47 -7.25 -2.39
CA TYR A 43 10.21 -8.60 -2.90
C TYR A 43 9.34 -8.60 -4.17
N ASN A 44 9.09 -7.42 -4.76
CA ASN A 44 8.23 -7.25 -5.94
C ASN A 44 6.83 -7.90 -5.80
N LEU A 45 6.30 -7.92 -4.57
CA LEU A 45 4.96 -8.46 -4.25
C LEU A 45 3.86 -7.44 -4.56
N SER A 46 4.19 -6.17 -4.83
CA SER A 46 3.30 -5.20 -5.46
C SER A 46 3.27 -5.47 -6.97
N HIS A 47 2.81 -6.64 -7.37
CA HIS A 47 2.95 -7.08 -8.76
C HIS A 47 2.11 -6.17 -9.68
N PRO A 48 2.70 -5.39 -10.60
CA PRO A 48 1.94 -4.53 -11.52
C PRO A 48 0.97 -5.35 -12.37
N ALA A 49 1.40 -6.54 -12.81
CA ALA A 49 0.54 -7.48 -13.53
C ALA A 49 -0.70 -7.96 -12.75
N MET A 50 -0.71 -7.92 -11.41
CA MET A 50 -1.90 -8.24 -10.61
C MET A 50 -2.91 -7.08 -10.65
N GLU A 51 -2.44 -5.83 -10.62
CA GLU A 51 -3.31 -4.66 -10.80
C GLU A 51 -3.80 -4.54 -12.26
N ASP A 52 -2.96 -4.85 -13.24
CA ASP A 52 -3.36 -4.92 -14.65
C ASP A 52 -4.37 -6.04 -14.89
N ALA A 53 -4.14 -7.25 -14.35
CA ALA A 53 -5.10 -8.35 -14.46
C ALA A 53 -6.42 -8.04 -13.72
N LEU A 54 -6.38 -7.37 -12.57
CA LEU A 54 -7.60 -6.88 -11.90
C LEU A 54 -8.30 -5.79 -12.70
N SER A 55 -7.56 -4.93 -13.40
CA SER A 55 -8.10 -3.90 -14.29
C SER A 55 -8.76 -4.53 -15.52
N GLU A 56 -8.12 -5.51 -16.14
CA GLU A 56 -8.68 -6.32 -17.23
C GLU A 56 -9.93 -7.08 -16.79
N LEU A 57 -9.90 -7.75 -15.62
CA LEU A 57 -11.07 -8.44 -15.05
C LEU A 57 -12.22 -7.47 -14.75
N ARG A 58 -11.94 -6.25 -14.28
CA ARG A 58 -12.95 -5.21 -14.07
C ARG A 58 -13.55 -4.69 -15.38
N ILE A 59 -12.73 -4.49 -16.41
CA ILE A 59 -13.19 -4.11 -17.76
C ILE A 59 -14.09 -5.21 -18.32
N LEU A 60 -13.67 -6.47 -18.21
CA LEU A 60 -14.48 -7.61 -18.63
C LEU A 60 -15.80 -7.64 -17.87
N ALA A 61 -15.80 -7.55 -16.54
CA ALA A 61 -17.02 -7.54 -15.73
C ALA A 61 -17.99 -6.39 -16.08
N ALA A 62 -17.47 -5.22 -16.45
CA ALA A 62 -18.28 -4.10 -16.92
C ALA A 62 -18.87 -4.33 -18.34
N ALA A 63 -18.15 -5.03 -19.21
CA ALA A 63 -18.61 -5.39 -20.56
C ALA A 63 -19.75 -6.42 -20.55
N TRP A 64 -19.90 -7.21 -19.48
CA TRP A 64 -21.02 -8.16 -19.31
C TRP A 64 -22.33 -7.52 -18.84
N HIS A 65 -22.32 -6.21 -18.54
CA HIS A 65 -23.48 -5.46 -18.08
C HIS A 65 -24.11 -4.56 -19.16
N HIS A 66 -23.70 -4.71 -20.41
CA HIS A 66 -24.21 -3.99 -21.59
C HIS A 66 -24.68 -4.97 -22.66
#